data_AF-A0A7W6AJD3-F1
#
_entry.id   AF-A0A7W6AJD3-F1
#
_cell.length_a   1.000
_cell.length_b   1.000
_cell.length_c   1.000
_cell.angle_alpha   90.00
_cell.angle_beta   90.00
_cell.angle_gamma   90.00
#
_symmetry.space_group_name_H-M   'P 1'
#
loop_
_entity.id
_entity.type
_entity.pdbx_description
1 polymer ?
#
loop_
_entity_poly.entity_id
_entity_poly.type
_entity_poly.pdbx_seq_one_letter_code
_entity_poly.pdbx_strand_id
1 'polypeptide(L)' 'MNQLVRMSQISEADPIAEPSSKLRVPFAQSGAFVCKFIIGEPSDQAVCCGAPVADGKSWCAFHRRIVFEPARPGRIR' A
#
# COMPACT_ATOMS: atom_id res chain seq x y z
N MET A 1 -18.17 -37.84 -13.53
CA MET A 1 -17.72 -36.91 -14.59
C MET A 1 -17.15 -35.65 -13.93
N ASN A 2 -15.94 -35.28 -14.35
CA ASN A 2 -15.02 -34.38 -13.67
C ASN A 2 -15.36 -32.90 -13.87
N GLN A 3 -15.63 -32.16 -12.79
CA GLN A 3 -15.56 -30.69 -12.79
C GLN A 3 -14.11 -30.27 -12.52
N LEU A 4 -13.36 -30.07 -13.60
CA LEU A 4 -12.06 -29.41 -13.58
C LEU A 4 -12.29 -27.92 -13.30
N VAL A 5 -12.20 -27.54 -12.03
CA VAL A 5 -12.12 -26.14 -11.61
C VAL A 5 -10.83 -25.58 -12.20
N ARG A 6 -10.95 -24.57 -13.07
CA ARG A 6 -9.86 -23.87 -13.73
C ARG A 6 -9.11 -23.02 -12.69
N MET A 7 -8.32 -23.68 -11.85
CA MET A 7 -7.29 -23.04 -11.04
C MET A 7 -6.26 -22.41 -11.99
N SER A 8 -5.70 -21.27 -11.59
CA SER A 8 -4.55 -20.58 -12.20
C SER A 8 -4.88 -19.40 -13.13
N GLN A 9 -5.61 -18.42 -12.61
CA GLN A 9 -5.29 -17.01 -12.91
C GLN A 9 -4.79 -16.36 -11.62
N ILE A 10 -3.67 -16.86 -11.13
CA ILE A 10 -2.77 -16.05 -10.30
C ILE A 10 -2.12 -15.13 -11.31
N SER A 11 -2.73 -13.96 -11.54
CA SER A 11 -2.05 -12.88 -12.24
C SER A 11 -0.80 -12.58 -11.45
N GLU A 12 0.37 -12.85 -12.02
CA GLU A 12 1.64 -12.28 -11.58
C GLU A 12 1.46 -10.76 -11.66
N ALA A 13 0.98 -10.18 -10.57
CA ALA A 13 0.92 -8.74 -10.41
C ALA A 13 2.36 -8.27 -10.42
N ASP A 14 2.70 -7.35 -11.33
CA ASP A 14 3.99 -6.70 -11.36
C ASP A 14 4.43 -6.34 -9.93
N PRO A 15 5.69 -6.63 -9.56
CA PRO A 15 6.15 -6.37 -8.20
C PRO A 15 6.00 -4.87 -7.91
N ILE A 16 5.03 -4.52 -7.06
CA ILE A 16 4.84 -3.15 -6.61
C ILE A 16 6.13 -2.73 -5.90
N ALA A 17 6.89 -1.83 -6.54
CA ALA A 17 8.18 -1.37 -6.06
C ALA A 17 8.02 -0.48 -4.81
N GLU A 18 9.07 -0.48 -3.98
CA GLU A 18 9.15 0.43 -2.85
C GLU A 18 9.23 1.89 -3.35
N PRO A 19 8.46 2.82 -2.76
CA PRO A 19 8.49 4.23 -3.15
C PRO A 19 9.85 4.88 -2.85
N SER A 20 10.28 5.78 -3.72
CA SER A 20 11.56 6.48 -3.57
C SER A 20 11.65 7.28 -2.28
N SER A 21 12.81 7.22 -1.62
CA SER A 21 13.13 8.04 -0.44
C SER A 21 13.07 9.55 -0.70
N LYS A 22 13.17 9.97 -1.96
CA LYS A 22 13.06 11.39 -2.37
C LYS A 22 11.66 11.97 -2.17
N LEU A 23 10.65 11.11 -2.06
CA LEU A 23 9.25 11.52 -1.84
C LEU A 23 8.92 11.73 -0.37
N ARG A 24 9.84 11.42 0.54
CA ARG A 24 9.60 11.49 1.97
C ARG A 24 9.33 12.93 2.42
N VAL A 25 8.34 13.09 3.29
CA VAL A 25 7.91 14.40 3.80
C VAL A 25 7.67 14.34 5.30
N PRO A 26 7.86 15.43 6.06
CA PRO A 26 7.47 15.47 7.46
C PRO A 26 5.97 15.17 7.63
N PHE A 27 5.61 14.35 8.61
CA PHE A 27 4.21 13.95 8.85
C PHE A 27 3.32 15.18 9.08
N ALA A 28 3.78 16.13 9.88
CA ALA A 28 3.05 17.37 10.16
C ALA A 28 2.79 18.24 8.92
N GLN A 29 3.59 18.09 7.86
CA GLN A 29 3.49 18.84 6.61
C GLN A 29 2.88 18.00 5.47
N SER A 30 2.46 16.77 5.76
CA SER A 30 1.96 15.87 4.74
C SER A 30 0.56 16.31 4.29
N GLY A 31 0.40 16.62 3.00
CA GLY A 31 -0.90 16.99 2.41
C GLY A 31 -1.91 15.83 2.33
N ALA A 32 -3.14 16.10 1.88
CA ALA A 32 -4.21 15.09 1.85
C ALA A 32 -3.94 13.91 0.89
N PHE A 33 -3.19 14.14 -0.18
CA PHE A 33 -2.97 13.17 -1.29
C PHE A 33 -1.59 12.50 -1.27
N VAL A 34 -0.98 12.39 -0.09
CA VAL A 34 0.30 11.70 0.09
C VAL A 34 0.22 10.58 1.12
N CYS A 35 1.04 9.55 0.92
CA CYS A 35 1.08 8.36 1.76
C CYS A 35 1.60 8.70 3.17
N LYS A 36 0.79 8.34 4.17
CA LYS A 36 1.02 8.63 5.60
C LYS A 36 1.76 7.53 6.35
N PHE A 37 2.37 6.57 5.64
CA PHE A 37 3.14 5.52 6.31
C PHE A 37 4.39 6.13 6.94
N ILE A 38 4.54 6.01 8.26
CA ILE A 38 5.70 6.54 9.00
C ILE A 38 6.90 5.63 8.73
N ILE A 39 8.01 6.24 8.34
CA ILE A 39 9.29 5.59 8.14
C ILE A 39 10.14 5.81 9.39
N GLY A 40 10.50 4.72 10.08
CA GLY A 40 11.22 4.77 11.35
C GLY A 40 10.30 4.96 12.55
N GLU A 41 10.77 5.68 13.56
CA GLU A 41 10.06 5.84 14.82
C GLU A 41 8.97 6.93 14.75
N PRO A 42 7.77 6.67 15.29
CA PRO A 42 6.74 7.68 15.45
C PRO A 42 7.18 8.72 16.49
N SER A 43 7.25 9.98 16.08
CA SER A 43 7.59 11.13 16.92
C SER A 43 7.04 12.41 16.30
N ASP A 44 7.20 13.54 16.97
CA ASP A 44 6.82 14.86 16.42
C ASP A 44 7.62 15.24 15.17
N GLN A 45 8.76 14.58 14.96
CA GLN A 45 9.61 14.72 13.78
C GLN A 45 9.43 13.55 12.79
N ALA A 46 8.34 12.78 12.91
CA ALA A 46 8.08 11.64 12.06
C ALA A 46 8.11 12.02 10.57
N VAL A 47 8.73 11.15 9.79
CA VAL A 47 8.81 11.27 8.34
C VAL A 47 7.89 10.24 7.70
N CYS A 48 7.05 10.69 6.78
CA CYS A 48 6.18 9.85 5.97
C CYS A 48 6.86 9.38 4.70
N CYS A 49 6.36 8.26 4.16
CA CYS A 49 6.64 7.81 2.81
C CYS A 49 6.42 8.91 1.75
N GLY A 50 5.31 9.63 1.83
CA GLY A 50 5.02 10.80 0.98
C GLY A 50 4.72 10.50 -0.49
N ALA A 51 4.76 9.24 -0.93
CA ALA A 51 4.34 8.85 -2.27
C ALA A 51 2.86 9.21 -2.54
N PRO A 52 2.48 9.56 -3.78
CA PRO A 52 1.10 9.93 -4.09
C PRO A 52 0.14 8.77 -3.79
N VAL A 53 -1.05 9.13 -3.32
CA VAL A 53 -2.14 8.18 -3.05
C VAL A 53 -3.35 8.54 -3.90
N ALA A 54 -4.10 7.53 -4.30
CA ALA A 54 -5.40 7.76 -4.93
C ALA A 54 -6.39 8.33 -3.90
N ASP A 55 -7.38 9.09 -4.38
CA ASP A 55 -8.37 9.76 -3.55
C ASP A 55 -9.03 8.83 -2.53
N GLY A 56 -9.20 9.35 -1.32
CA GLY A 56 -9.79 8.63 -0.19
C GLY A 56 -8.88 7.55 0.44
N LYS A 57 -7.60 7.45 0.04
CA LYS A 57 -6.65 6.48 0.62
C LYS A 57 -5.55 7.19 1.40
N SER A 58 -5.12 6.59 2.51
CA SER A 58 -4.01 7.10 3.33
C SER A 58 -2.66 6.48 2.98
N TRP A 59 -2.63 5.39 2.19
CA TRP A 59 -1.42 4.63 1.88
C TRP A 59 -1.26 4.34 0.39
N CYS A 60 -0.02 4.42 -0.10
CA CYS A 60 0.33 4.08 -1.48
C CYS A 60 0.22 2.57 -1.74
N ALA A 61 0.26 2.14 -3.00
CA ALA A 61 0.08 0.73 -3.36
C ALA A 61 1.04 -0.21 -2.61
N PHE A 62 2.30 0.21 -2.40
CA PHE A 62 3.29 -0.54 -1.64
C PHE A 62 2.88 -0.67 -0.17
N HIS A 63 2.70 0.45 0.52
CA HIS A 63 2.42 0.43 1.95
C HIS A 63 1.05 -0.16 2.28
N ARG A 64 0.07 -0.13 1.37
CA ARG A 64 -1.21 -0.84 1.55
C ARG A 64 -1.04 -2.34 1.81
N ARG A 65 0.00 -2.97 1.26
CA ARG A 65 0.29 -4.40 1.49
C ARG A 65 0.83 -4.67 2.90
N ILE A 66 1.31 -3.64 3.58
CA ILE A 66 1.87 -3.72 4.94
C ILE A 66 0.75 -3.47 5.96
N VAL A 67 -0.09 -2.45 5.72
CA VAL A 67 -1.16 -2.07 6.68
C VAL A 67 -2.41 -2.92 6.57
N PHE A 68 -2.70 -3.48 5.39
CA PHE A 68 -3.87 -4.34 5.21
C PHE A 68 -3.44 -5.79 5.10
N GLU A 69 -4.18 -6.66 5.79
CA GLU A 69 -4.12 -8.09 5.52
C GLU A 69 -4.49 -8.36 4.05
N PRO A 70 -3.74 -9.25 3.36
CA PRO A 70 -4.14 -9.75 2.06
C PRO A 70 -5.58 -10.29 2.13
N ALA A 71 -6.42 -9.93 1.17
CA ALA A 71 -7.78 -10.44 1.13
C ALA A 71 -7.74 -11.97 1.06
N ARG A 72 -8.37 -12.63 2.04
CA ARG A 72 -8.53 -14.09 2.00
C ARG A 72 -9.34 -14.46 0.74
N PRO A 73 -8.97 -15.55 0.04
CA PRO A 73 -9.77 -16.04 -1.08
C PRO A 73 -11.24 -16.21 -0.65
N GLY A 74 -12.16 -15.57 -1.38
CA GLY A 74 -13.61 -15.66 -1.14
C GLY A 74 -14.23 -14.52 -0.31
N ARG A 75 -13.46 -13.55 0.20
CA ARG A 75 -14.03 -12.35 0.83
C ARG A 75 -14.19 -11.23 -0.20
N ILE A 76 -15.41 -11.03 -0.67
CA ILE A 76 -15.77 -9.85 -1.48
C ILE A 76 -15.75 -8.63 -0.54
N ARG A 77 -14.99 -7.60 -0.88
CA ARG A 77 -14.96 -6.30 -0.18
C ARG A 77 -15.79 -5.28 -0.93
#